data_AF-A0A4P9YY20-F1
#
_entry.id   AF-A0A4P9YY20-F1
#
_cell.length_a   1.000
_cell.length_b   1.000
_cell.length_c   1.000
_cell.angle_alpha   90.00
_cell.angle_beta   90.00
_cell.angle_gamma   90.00
#
_symmetry.space_group_name_H-M   'P 1'
#
loop_
_entity.id
_entity.type
_entity.pdbx_description
1 polymer ?
#
loop_
_entity_poly.entity_id
_entity_poly.type
_entity_poly.pdbx_seq_one_letter_code
_entity_poly.pdbx_strand_id
1 'polypeptide(L)' 'GSERRLSPYNLYMKNELARIKSEHPDTNHREAFKMAATNWKQSPDNPKNTS' A
#
# COMPACT_ATOMS: atom_id res chain seq x y z
N GLY A 1 -1.17 25.59 -6.54
CA GLY A 1 -0.17 24.59 -6.16
C GLY A 1 -0.68 23.25 -6.63
N SER A 2 0.11 22.51 -7.42
CA SER A 2 -0.30 21.22 -7.96
C SER A 2 -0.50 20.23 -6.82
N GLU A 3 -1.76 20.00 -6.44
CA GLU A 3 -2.14 18.82 -5.68
C GLU A 3 -1.60 17.62 -6.45
N ARG A 4 -0.51 17.04 -5.93
CA ARG A 4 0.03 15.80 -6.48
C ARG A 4 -1.06 14.76 -6.29
N ARG A 5 -1.90 14.55 -7.30
CA ARG A 5 -2.84 13.43 -7.38
C ARG A 5 -2.04 12.21 -6.96
N LEU A 6 -2.36 11.68 -5.78
CA LEU A 6 -1.77 10.44 -5.31
C LEU A 6 -2.14 9.39 -6.35
N SER A 7 -1.12 8.75 -6.93
CA SER A 7 -1.37 7.61 -7.81
C SER A 7 -2.15 6.54 -7.03
N PRO A 8 -2.95 5.69 -7.70
CA PRO A 8 -3.66 4.59 -7.05
C PRO A 8 -2.74 3.76 -6.14
N TYR A 9 -1.49 3.56 -6.57
CA TYR A 9 -0.45 2.95 -5.76
C TYR A 9 -0.21 3.68 -4.43
N ASN A 10 0.00 5.00 -4.45
CA ASN A 10 0.30 5.75 -3.24
C ASN A 10 -0.89 5.77 -2.27
N LEU A 11 -2.13 5.85 -2.79
CA LEU A 11 -3.33 5.78 -1.97
C LEU A 11 -3.47 4.40 -1.31
N TYR A 12 -3.31 3.34 -2.10
CA TYR A 12 -3.33 1.97 -1.60
C TYR A 12 -2.25 1.75 -0.54
N MET A 13 -1.00 2.13 -0.82
CA MET A 13 0.12 1.95 0.10
C MET A 13 -0.11 2.65 1.43
N LYS A 14 -0.71 3.85 1.44
CA LYS A 14 -1.03 4.58 2.67
C LYS A 14 -2.07 3.82 3.51
N ASN A 15 -3.15 3.37 2.88
CA ASN A 15 -4.23 2.66 3.56
C ASN A 15 -3.77 1.29 4.07
N GLU A 16 -3.07 0.54 3.22
CA GLU A 16 -2.61 -0.81 3.54
C GLU A 16 -1.51 -0.80 4.60
N LEU A 17 -0.58 0.16 4.55
CA LEU A 17 0.41 0.34 5.60
C LEU A 17 -0.23 0.71 6.94
N ALA A 18 -1.26 1.55 6.94
CA ALA A 18 -2.00 1.88 8.17
C ALA A 18 -2.73 0.66 8.73
N ARG A 19 -3.37 -0.14 7.87
CA ARG A 19 -4.01 -1.41 8.25
C ARG A 19 -3.00 -2.37 8.90
N ILE A 20 -1.87 -2.60 8.25
CA ILE A 20 -0.81 -3.51 8.75
C ILE A 20 -0.25 -3.04 10.08
N LYS A 21 0.00 -1.73 10.26
CA LYS A 21 0.49 -1.20 11.54
C LYS A 21 -0.56 -1.30 12.64
N SER A 22 -1.85 -1.24 12.30
CA SER A 22 -2.94 -1.43 13.26
C SER A 22 -3.12 -2.90 13.65
N GLU A 23 -2.94 -3.83 12.70
CA GLU A 23 -3.04 -5.27 12.94
C GLU A 23 -1.77 -5.83 13.61
N HIS A 24 -0.61 -5.28 13.27
CA HIS A 24 0.70 -5.70 13.75
C HIS A 24 1.50 -4.49 14.25
N PRO A 25 1.17 -3.93 15.43
CA PRO A 25 1.84 -2.75 15.98
C PRO A 25 3.34 -2.96 16.24
N ASP A 26 3.79 -4.20 16.47
CA ASP A 26 5.20 -4.56 16.64
C ASP A 26 5.99 -4.62 15.31
N THR A 27 5.31 -4.56 14.17
CA THR A 27 5.96 -4.62 12.86
C THR A 27 6.62 -3.28 12.56
N ASN A 28 7.94 -3.30 12.35
CA ASN A 28 8.67 -2.10 11.97
C ASN A 28 8.18 -1.58 10.60
N HIS A 29 8.40 -0.29 10.36
CA HIS A 29 7.90 0.37 9.14
C HIS A 29 8.34 -0.32 7.84
N ARG A 30 9.56 -0.88 7.79
CA ARG A 30 10.12 -1.52 6.59
C ARG A 30 9.41 -2.82 6.26
N GLU A 31 9.16 -3.66 7.26
CA GLU A 31 8.43 -4.92 7.07
C GLU A 31 6.96 -4.66 6.74
N ALA A 32 6.32 -3.70 7.42
CA ALA A 32 4.95 -3.29 7.10
C ALA A 32 4.84 -2.74 5.67
N PHE A 33 5.86 -2.01 5.19
CA PHE A 33 5.90 -1.50 3.83
C PHE A 33 6.12 -2.59 2.79
N LYS A 34 6.99 -3.58 3.06
CA LYS A 34 7.15 -4.77 2.21
C LYS A 34 5.85 -5.57 2.08
N MET A 35 5.15 -5.76 3.19
CA MET A 35 3.85 -6.43 3.20
C MET A 35 2.85 -5.65 2.35
N ALA A 36 2.70 -4.34 2.56
CA ALA A 36 1.81 -3.51 1.74
C ALA A 36 2.17 -3.56 0.24
N ALA A 37 3.47 -3.52 -0.10
CA ALA A 37 3.92 -3.61 -1.49
C ALA A 37 3.65 -4.98 -2.11
N THR A 38 3.71 -6.05 -1.32
CA THR A 38 3.38 -7.42 -1.75
C THR A 38 1.88 -7.55 -2.00
N ASN A 39 1.06 -7.01 -1.09
CA ASN A 39 -0.39 -7.00 -1.21
C ASN A 39 -0.83 -6.15 -2.42
N TRP A 40 -0.16 -5.03 -2.70
CA TRP A 40 -0.41 -4.25 -3.92
C TRP A 40 -0.17 -5.03 -5.20
N LYS A 41 0.86 -5.89 -5.26
CA LYS A 41 1.12 -6.72 -6.44
C LYS A 41 -0.05 -7.68 -6.74
N GLN A 42 -0.75 -8.11 -5.70
CA GLN A 42 -1.89 -9.02 -5.78
C GLN A 42 -3.24 -8.29 -5.85
N SER A 43 -3.27 -6.99 -5.56
CA SER A 43 -4.50 -6.21 -5.53
C SER A 43 -5.16 -6.14 -6.91
N PRO A 44 -6.49 -6.26 -7.01
CA PRO A 44 -7.23 -6.03 -8.26
C PRO A 44 -7.15 -4.57 -8.72
N ASP A 45 -6.86 -3.63 -7.82
CA ASP A 45 -6.64 -2.21 -8.14
C ASP A 45 -5.31 -1.95 -8.85
N ASN A 46 -4.42 -2.95 -8.89
CA ASN A 46 -3.16 -2.84 -9.61
C ASN A 46 -3.41 -3.08 -11.10
N PRO A 47 -3.21 -2.07 -11.97
CA PRO A 47 -3.48 -2.19 -13.41
C PRO A 47 -2.59 -3.23 -14.12
N LYS A 48 -1.56 -3.76 -13.44
CA LYS A 48 -0.74 -4.88 -13.94
C LYS A 48 -1.35 -6.26 -13.68
N ASN A 49 -2.29 -6.36 -12.74
CA ASN A 49 -2.94 -7.62 -12.36
C ASN A 49 -4.31 -7.78 -13.06
N THR A 50 -4.81 -6.71 -13.68
CA THR A 50 -5.98 -6.72 -14.58
C THR A 50 -5.50 -7.00 -16.01
N SER A 51 -5.13 -8.25 -16.31
CA SER A 51 -4.86 -8.72 -17.68
C SER A 51 -5.73 -9.91 -18.01
#